data_AF-A0A2S9YKW1-F1
#
_entry.id   AF-A0A2S9YKW1-F1
#
_cell.length_a   1.000
_cell.length_b   1.000
_cell.length_c   1.000
_cell.angle_alpha   90.00
_cell.angle_beta   90.00
_cell.angle_gamma   90.00
#
_symmetry.space_group_name_H-M   'P 1'
#
loop_
_entity.id
_entity.type
_entity.pdbx_description
1 polymer ?
#
loop_
_entity_poly.entity_id
_entity_poly.type
_entity_poly.pdbx_seq_one_letter_code
_entity_poly.pdbx_strand_id
1 'polypeptide(L)'
;MPMLADIDDPRPSRARGFLIGAAIAVPVGLLFWWFASSWLPGLILGNAVEYDARLRQEDAYMQAVCANMDLARDQSLCECVLAVEYPSLDCRLPFMHWSLVQMVDQCSDEAVFEQSLSFCSCVRSLDEQLGAVAPDTKEARQIVQTYAGCTELADALFLPPVGEL
;
A
#
# COMPACT_ATOMS: atom_id res chain seq x y z
N MET A 1 6.36 54.85 50.75
CA MET A 1 7.84 54.86 50.73
C MET A 1 8.28 53.72 49.84
N PRO A 2 8.78 53.99 48.63
CA PRO A 2 9.32 52.95 47.76
C PRO A 2 10.64 52.44 48.37
N MET A 3 10.79 51.12 48.49
CA MET A 3 12.03 50.51 48.97
C MET A 3 13.10 50.64 47.90
N LEU A 4 14.29 51.13 48.29
CA LEU A 4 15.53 51.18 47.50
C LEU A 4 16.01 49.81 46.98
N ALA A 5 15.29 48.72 47.25
CA ALA A 5 15.59 47.37 46.80
C ALA A 5 15.12 47.07 45.37
N ASP A 6 14.30 47.94 44.75
CA ASP A 6 13.73 47.71 43.42
C ASP A 6 14.56 48.35 42.27
N ILE A 7 15.73 48.91 42.59
CA ILE A 7 16.63 49.58 41.62
C ILE A 7 17.82 48.71 41.17
N ASP A 8 18.11 47.61 41.87
CA ASP A 8 19.35 46.83 41.69
C ASP A 8 19.17 45.46 41.03
N ASP A 9 18.08 45.21 40.31
CA ASP A 9 17.98 44.01 39.45
C ASP A 9 18.38 44.34 38.00
N PRO A 10 19.66 44.16 37.60
CA PRO A 10 20.07 44.40 36.22
C PRO A 10 19.35 43.43 35.30
N ARG A 11 18.64 43.96 34.29
CA ARG A 11 17.96 43.15 33.27
C ARG A 11 18.90 42.03 32.76
N PRO A 12 18.48 40.75 32.81
CA PRO A 12 19.35 39.65 32.45
C PRO A 12 19.85 39.82 31.00
N SER A 13 21.16 39.70 30.81
CA SER A 13 21.77 39.92 29.51
C SER A 13 21.31 38.86 28.51
N ARG A 14 20.77 39.30 27.36
CA ARG A 14 20.24 38.41 26.31
C ARG A 14 21.29 37.41 25.79
N ALA A 15 22.56 37.82 25.76
CA ALA A 15 23.67 36.96 25.35
C ALA A 15 23.90 35.79 26.32
N ARG A 16 23.75 36.01 27.64
CA ARG A 16 23.90 34.94 28.64
C ARG A 16 22.76 33.93 28.56
N GLY A 17 21.53 34.40 28.31
CA GLY A 17 20.39 33.52 28.04
C GLY A 17 20.57 32.65 26.81
N PHE A 18 21.10 33.22 25.72
CA PHE A 18 21.38 32.47 24.48
C PHE A 18 22.47 31.41 24.68
N LEU A 19 23.57 31.74 25.35
CA LEU A 19 24.66 30.79 25.60
C LEU A 19 24.23 29.61 26.47
N ILE A 20 23.43 29.86 27.51
CA ILE A 20 22.87 28.80 28.36
C ILE A 20 21.90 27.93 27.54
N GLY A 21 21.04 28.56 26.73
CA GLY A 21 20.14 27.85 25.83
C GLY A 21 20.89 26.95 24.84
N ALA A 22 21.96 27.46 24.22
CA ALA A 22 22.79 26.70 23.29
C ALA A 22 23.53 25.55 24.00
N ALA A 23 24.07 25.78 25.20
CA ALA A 23 24.76 24.76 25.98
C ALA A 23 23.88 23.56 26.34
N ILE A 24 22.55 23.74 26.42
CA ILE A 24 21.59 22.67 26.67
C ILE A 24 21.04 22.10 25.35
N ALA A 25 20.67 22.95 24.40
CA ALA A 25 20.03 22.53 23.16
C ALA A 25 20.97 21.71 22.26
N VAL A 26 22.26 22.07 22.20
CA VAL A 26 23.25 21.36 21.37
C VAL A 26 23.45 19.90 21.81
N PRO A 27 23.74 19.58 23.08
CA PRO A 27 23.91 18.18 23.48
C PRO A 27 22.61 17.37 23.37
N VAL A 28 21.45 17.97 23.65
CA VAL A 28 20.15 17.32 23.46
C VAL A 28 19.90 17.02 21.98
N GLY A 29 20.20 17.98 21.10
CA GLY A 29 20.10 17.80 19.65
C GLY A 29 21.04 16.72 19.13
N LEU A 30 22.27 16.64 19.63
CA LEU A 30 23.22 15.60 19.26
C LEU A 30 22.79 14.21 19.74
N LEU A 31 22.26 14.09 20.96
CA LEU A 31 21.71 12.83 21.47
C LEU A 31 20.50 12.37 20.66
N PHE A 32 19.59 13.30 20.33
CA PHE A 32 18.46 13.01 19.47
C PHE A 32 18.91 12.58 18.08
N TRP A 33 19.86 13.30 17.47
CA TRP A 33 20.43 12.96 16.17
C TRP A 33 21.09 11.58 16.17
N TRP A 34 21.86 11.25 17.20
CA TRP A 34 22.49 9.94 17.38
C TRP A 34 21.45 8.82 17.50
N PHE A 35 20.40 9.03 18.27
CA PHE A 35 19.32 8.07 18.39
C PHE A 35 18.58 7.89 17.06
N ALA A 36 18.20 9.01 16.44
CA ALA A 36 17.48 9.04 15.17
C ALA A 36 18.26 8.37 14.04
N SER A 37 19.58 8.61 13.93
CA SER A 37 20.42 8.05 12.86
C SER A 37 20.57 6.53 12.93
N SER A 38 20.44 5.92 14.12
CA SER A 38 20.50 4.46 14.28
C SER A 38 19.18 3.76 13.94
N TRP A 39 18.04 4.41 14.19
CA TRP A 39 16.72 3.79 14.05
C TRP A 39 16.03 4.10 12.71
N LEU A 40 16.18 5.33 12.18
CA LEU A 40 15.52 5.76 10.94
C LEU A 40 15.90 4.92 9.71
N PRO A 41 17.18 4.56 9.48
CA PRO A 41 17.55 3.77 8.30
C PRO A 41 16.90 2.38 8.31
N GLY A 42 16.82 1.74 9.48
CA GLY A 42 16.21 0.41 9.63
C GLY A 42 14.72 0.42 9.32
N LEU A 43 13.99 1.45 9.75
CA LEU A 43 12.57 1.60 9.41
C LEU A 43 12.35 1.90 7.92
N ILE A 44 13.15 2.79 7.32
CA ILE A 44 12.96 3.17 5.92
C ILE A 44 13.35 2.02 5.00
N LEU A 45 14.49 1.38 5.24
CA LEU A 45 14.98 0.27 4.42
C LEU A 45 14.17 -1.01 4.65
N GLY A 46 13.73 -1.27 5.89
CA GLY A 46 12.87 -2.43 6.18
C GLY A 46 11.58 -2.39 5.37
N ASN A 47 10.86 -1.27 5.42
CA ASN A 47 9.63 -1.10 4.63
C ASN A 47 9.90 -1.15 3.12
N ALA A 48 11.02 -0.60 2.65
CA ALA A 48 11.36 -0.63 1.22
C ALA A 48 11.69 -2.05 0.72
N VAL A 49 12.42 -2.84 1.50
CA VAL A 49 12.77 -4.23 1.17
C VAL A 49 11.53 -5.13 1.21
N GLU A 50 10.65 -4.94 2.19
CA GLU A 50 9.38 -5.68 2.28
C GLU A 50 8.47 -5.36 1.09
N TYR A 51 8.38 -4.09 0.70
CA TYR A 51 7.60 -3.66 -0.47
C TYR A 51 8.16 -4.22 -1.78
N ASP A 52 9.47 -4.18 -1.97
CA ASP A 52 10.16 -4.74 -3.13
C ASP A 52 10.03 -6.28 -3.20
N ALA A 53 10.11 -6.97 -2.06
CA ALA A 53 9.88 -8.42 -1.99
C ALA A 53 8.44 -8.79 -2.38
N ARG A 54 7.45 -8.01 -1.93
CA ARG A 54 6.04 -8.20 -2.30
C ARG A 54 5.81 -8.01 -3.80
N LEU A 55 6.35 -6.95 -4.40
CA LEU A 55 6.22 -6.72 -5.84
C LEU A 55 6.81 -7.86 -6.66
N ARG A 56 7.98 -8.38 -6.27
CA ARG A 56 8.56 -9.55 -6.94
C ARG A 56 7.72 -10.81 -6.81
N GLN A 57 7.03 -11.00 -5.69
CA GLN A 57 6.10 -12.12 -5.52
C GLN A 57 4.88 -11.96 -6.43
N GLU A 58 4.32 -10.75 -6.53
CA GLU A 58 3.23 -10.44 -7.46
C GLU A 58 3.67 -10.61 -8.92
N ASP A 59 4.88 -10.18 -9.28
CA ASP A 59 5.46 -10.38 -10.62
C ASP A 59 5.54 -11.87 -10.98
N ALA A 60 6.13 -12.67 -10.09
CA ALA A 60 6.27 -14.11 -10.27
C ALA A 60 4.91 -14.79 -10.38
N TYR A 61 3.93 -14.33 -9.62
CA TYR A 61 2.55 -14.82 -9.68
C TYR A 61 1.90 -14.53 -11.04
N MET A 62 1.97 -13.28 -11.53
CA MET A 62 1.43 -12.91 -12.83
C MET A 62 2.08 -13.71 -13.97
N GLN A 63 3.39 -13.89 -13.91
CA GLN A 63 4.12 -14.70 -14.88
C GLN A 63 3.70 -16.17 -14.81
N ALA A 64 3.51 -16.74 -13.61
CA ALA A 64 3.08 -18.12 -13.45
C ALA A 64 1.67 -18.36 -14.01
N VAL A 65 0.72 -17.47 -13.73
CA VAL A 65 -0.64 -17.50 -14.31
C VAL A 65 -0.59 -17.50 -15.84
N CYS A 66 0.25 -16.64 -16.41
CA CYS A 66 0.40 -16.54 -17.87
C CYS A 66 1.28 -17.62 -18.49
N ALA A 67 2.07 -18.35 -17.71
CA ALA A 67 2.85 -19.51 -18.18
C ALA A 67 2.04 -20.81 -18.13
N ASN A 68 1.09 -20.92 -17.20
CA ASN A 68 0.23 -22.09 -17.06
C ASN A 68 -0.75 -22.19 -18.25
N MET A 69 -0.87 -23.38 -18.85
CA MET A 69 -1.72 -23.62 -20.03
C MET A 69 -3.13 -24.09 -19.69
N ASP A 70 -3.38 -24.48 -18.42
CA ASP A 70 -4.67 -25.01 -17.98
C ASP A 70 -5.62 -23.93 -17.42
N LEU A 71 -5.11 -22.73 -17.11
CA LEU A 71 -5.95 -21.61 -16.69
C LEU A 71 -6.59 -20.95 -17.91
N ALA A 72 -7.85 -20.51 -17.78
CA ALA A 72 -8.53 -19.69 -18.78
C ALA A 72 -7.75 -18.37 -18.95
N ARG A 73 -6.79 -18.39 -19.87
CA ARG A 73 -5.79 -17.35 -20.04
C ARG A 73 -6.48 -16.12 -20.63
N ASP A 74 -6.61 -15.05 -19.84
CA ASP A 74 -7.06 -13.77 -20.36
C ASP A 74 -5.96 -13.21 -21.29
N GLN A 75 -6.28 -13.11 -22.58
CA GLN A 75 -5.33 -12.64 -23.59
C GLN A 75 -4.85 -11.22 -23.28
N SER A 76 -5.71 -10.37 -22.71
CA SER A 76 -5.37 -8.98 -22.39
C SER A 76 -4.37 -8.88 -21.23
N LEU A 77 -4.48 -9.77 -20.24
CA LEU A 77 -3.51 -9.87 -19.14
C LEU A 77 -2.17 -10.37 -19.65
N CYS A 78 -2.16 -11.49 -20.37
CA CYS A 78 -0.92 -12.15 -20.73
C CYS A 78 -0.17 -11.48 -21.88
N GLU A 79 -0.85 -10.74 -22.75
CA GLU A 79 -0.19 -9.85 -23.71
C GLU A 79 0.64 -8.78 -22.97
N CYS A 80 0.08 -8.17 -21.92
CA CYS A 80 0.80 -7.19 -21.12
C CYS A 80 1.96 -7.85 -20.34
N VAL A 81 1.67 -8.89 -19.56
CA VAL A 81 2.64 -9.53 -18.65
C VAL A 81 3.86 -10.08 -19.38
N LEU A 82 3.67 -10.68 -20.57
CA LEU A 82 4.77 -11.27 -21.33
C LEU A 82 5.58 -10.22 -22.13
N ALA A 83 5.06 -9.00 -22.27
CA ALA A 83 5.71 -7.94 -23.04
C ALA A 83 6.60 -7.01 -22.18
N VAL A 84 6.49 -7.06 -20.86
CA VAL A 84 7.16 -6.12 -19.94
C VAL A 84 8.09 -6.83 -18.95
N GLU A 85 9.06 -6.08 -18.42
CA GLU A 85 10.04 -6.60 -17.45
C GLU A 85 9.51 -6.62 -16.01
N TYR A 86 8.64 -5.65 -15.64
CA TYR A 86 8.08 -5.49 -14.29
C TYR A 86 6.53 -5.45 -14.32
N PRO A 87 5.85 -6.61 -14.45
CA PRO A 87 4.42 -6.68 -14.70
C PRO A 87 3.53 -6.14 -13.55
N SER A 88 3.96 -6.25 -12.29
CA SER A 88 3.23 -5.72 -11.12
C SER A 88 3.06 -4.19 -11.15
N LEU A 89 3.92 -3.48 -11.89
CA LEU A 89 3.82 -2.03 -12.06
C LEU A 89 2.97 -1.67 -13.29
N ASP A 90 3.27 -2.29 -14.43
CA ASP A 90 2.71 -1.88 -15.73
C ASP A 90 1.39 -2.58 -16.07
N CYS A 91 1.21 -3.82 -15.61
CA CYS A 91 0.08 -4.69 -15.91
C CYS A 91 -0.87 -4.88 -14.73
N ARG A 92 -0.76 -4.04 -13.70
CA ARG A 92 -1.60 -4.13 -12.50
C ARG A 92 -3.10 -4.02 -12.80
N LEU A 93 -3.49 -3.15 -13.73
CA LEU A 93 -4.90 -2.95 -14.07
C LEU A 93 -5.53 -4.19 -14.73
N PRO A 94 -4.97 -4.76 -15.82
CA PRO A 94 -5.51 -6.00 -16.37
C PRO A 94 -5.44 -7.16 -15.37
N PHE A 95 -4.45 -7.18 -14.46
CA PHE A 95 -4.41 -8.17 -13.38
C PHE A 95 -5.56 -8.02 -12.38
N MET A 96 -5.88 -6.79 -11.96
CA MET A 96 -7.04 -6.52 -11.10
C MET A 96 -8.35 -6.89 -11.78
N HIS A 97 -8.48 -6.65 -13.09
CA HIS A 97 -9.65 -7.06 -13.85
C HIS A 97 -9.79 -8.60 -13.89
N TRP A 98 -8.71 -9.30 -14.27
CA TRP A 98 -8.71 -10.76 -14.30
C TRP A 98 -9.02 -11.35 -12.92
N SER A 99 -8.39 -10.84 -11.86
CA SER A 99 -8.64 -11.33 -10.50
C SER A 99 -10.06 -11.08 -10.03
N LEU A 100 -10.67 -9.93 -10.37
CA LEU A 100 -12.09 -9.67 -10.13
C LEU A 100 -12.97 -10.76 -10.75
N VAL A 101 -12.75 -11.10 -12.02
CA VAL A 101 -13.51 -12.14 -12.74
C VAL A 101 -13.35 -13.51 -12.06
N GLN A 102 -12.13 -13.87 -11.64
CA GLN A 102 -11.90 -15.12 -10.90
C GLN A 102 -12.66 -15.14 -9.56
N MET A 103 -12.68 -14.02 -8.83
CA MET A 103 -13.38 -13.92 -7.55
C MET A 103 -14.90 -13.96 -7.72
N VAL A 104 -15.43 -13.39 -8.81
CA VAL A 104 -16.86 -13.50 -9.14
C VAL A 104 -17.25 -14.96 -9.36
N ASP A 105 -16.42 -15.71 -10.08
CA ASP A 105 -16.63 -17.15 -10.31
C ASP A 105 -16.58 -17.93 -8.99
N GLN A 106 -15.58 -17.68 -8.13
CA GLN A 106 -15.50 -18.33 -6.80
C GLN A 106 -16.69 -17.97 -5.90
N CYS A 107 -17.12 -16.71 -5.91
CA CYS A 107 -18.28 -16.22 -5.15
C CYS A 107 -19.63 -16.67 -5.73
N SER A 108 -19.65 -17.42 -6.84
CA SER A 108 -20.86 -18.06 -7.35
C SER A 108 -21.22 -19.34 -6.57
N ASP A 109 -20.27 -19.92 -5.83
CA ASP A 109 -20.54 -21.00 -4.88
C ASP A 109 -21.20 -20.43 -3.61
N GLU A 110 -22.39 -20.93 -3.30
CA GLU A 110 -23.18 -20.47 -2.15
C GLU A 110 -22.44 -20.66 -0.82
N ALA A 111 -21.69 -21.76 -0.66
CA ALA A 111 -20.95 -22.01 0.57
C ALA A 111 -19.80 -21.02 0.76
N VAL A 112 -19.17 -20.59 -0.33
CA VAL A 112 -18.12 -19.55 -0.32
C VAL A 112 -18.75 -18.18 -0.07
N PHE A 113 -19.88 -17.90 -0.72
CA PHE A 113 -20.63 -16.66 -0.57
C PHE A 113 -21.04 -16.41 0.88
N GLU A 114 -21.58 -17.41 1.59
CA GLU A 114 -21.99 -17.29 3.00
C GLU A 114 -20.80 -17.05 3.94
N GLN A 115 -19.62 -17.58 3.62
CA GLN A 115 -18.41 -17.41 4.45
C GLN A 115 -17.75 -16.03 4.25
N SER A 116 -17.84 -15.48 3.03
CA SER A 116 -17.20 -14.23 2.62
C SER A 116 -18.23 -13.24 2.10
N LEU A 117 -19.34 -13.06 2.82
CA LEU A 117 -20.49 -12.26 2.41
C LEU A 117 -20.12 -10.83 1.99
N SER A 118 -19.28 -10.16 2.77
CA SER A 118 -18.96 -8.76 2.53
C SER A 118 -18.08 -8.62 1.29
N PHE A 119 -17.06 -9.47 1.18
CA PHE A 119 -16.20 -9.55 0.00
C PHE A 119 -16.98 -9.93 -1.26
N CYS A 120 -17.76 -11.02 -1.22
CA CYS A 120 -18.50 -11.51 -2.36
C CYS A 120 -19.59 -10.52 -2.83
N SER A 121 -20.21 -9.79 -1.90
CA SER A 121 -21.12 -8.70 -2.27
C SER A 121 -20.39 -7.53 -2.94
N CYS A 122 -19.17 -7.20 -2.50
CA CYS A 122 -18.33 -6.16 -3.09
C CYS A 122 -17.96 -6.50 -4.53
N VAL A 123 -17.37 -7.67 -4.76
CA VAL A 123 -16.91 -8.08 -6.10
C VAL A 123 -18.06 -8.25 -7.09
N ARG A 124 -19.21 -8.79 -6.67
CA ARG A 124 -20.41 -8.91 -7.53
C ARG A 124 -20.97 -7.54 -7.91
N SER A 125 -21.00 -6.59 -6.97
CA SER A 125 -21.41 -5.21 -7.25
C SER A 125 -20.47 -4.53 -8.26
N LEU A 126 -19.16 -4.78 -8.18
CA LEU A 126 -18.20 -4.25 -9.15
C LEU A 126 -18.35 -4.90 -10.53
N ASP A 127 -18.61 -6.21 -10.59
CA ASP A 127 -18.86 -6.92 -11.84
C ASP A 127 -20.12 -6.41 -12.56
N GLU A 128 -21.22 -6.22 -11.82
CA GLU A 128 -22.44 -5.63 -12.35
C GLU A 128 -22.22 -4.21 -12.90
N GLN A 129 -21.46 -3.38 -12.17
CA GLN A 129 -21.10 -2.03 -12.62
C GLN A 129 -20.23 -2.08 -13.88
N LEU A 130 -19.28 -3.01 -13.95
CA LEU A 130 -18.41 -3.16 -15.10
C LEU A 130 -19.19 -3.62 -16.34
N GLY A 131 -20.15 -4.55 -16.17
CA GLY A 131 -21.03 -5.01 -17.23
C GLY A 131 -21.99 -3.94 -17.77
N ALA A 132 -22.26 -2.88 -16.98
CA ALA A 132 -23.09 -1.74 -17.39
C ALA A 132 -22.33 -0.67 -18.20
N VAL A 133 -21.00 -0.76 -18.28
CA VAL A 133 -20.14 0.25 -18.91
C VAL A 133 -19.42 -0.36 -20.11
N ALA A 134 -19.13 0.46 -21.13
CA ALA A 134 -18.35 -0.01 -22.27
C ALA A 134 -16.91 -0.38 -21.87
N PRO A 135 -16.35 -1.47 -22.43
CA PRO A 135 -14.97 -1.88 -22.15
C PRO A 135 -13.97 -0.79 -22.58
N ASP A 136 -12.78 -0.80 -21.99
CA ASP A 136 -11.66 0.11 -22.26
C ASP A 136 -11.91 1.61 -21.99
N THR A 137 -13.07 1.97 -21.46
CA THR A 137 -13.38 3.34 -21.05
C THR A 137 -12.66 3.72 -19.76
N LYS A 138 -12.46 5.04 -19.55
CA LYS A 138 -11.91 5.56 -18.29
C LYS A 138 -12.74 5.10 -17.08
N GLU A 139 -14.06 5.04 -17.24
CA GLU A 139 -14.99 4.61 -16.20
C GLU A 139 -14.81 3.14 -15.83
N ALA A 140 -14.71 2.24 -16.81
CA ALA A 140 -14.40 0.83 -16.56
C ALA A 140 -13.08 0.66 -15.80
N ARG A 141 -12.03 1.43 -16.15
CA ARG A 141 -10.75 1.39 -15.43
C ARG A 141 -10.87 1.86 -13.99
N GLN A 142 -11.69 2.88 -13.74
CA GLN A 142 -11.94 3.38 -12.38
C GLN A 142 -12.68 2.34 -11.54
N ILE A 143 -13.68 1.66 -12.11
CA ILE A 143 -14.40 0.56 -11.43
C ILE A 143 -13.41 -0.54 -11.05
N VAL A 144 -12.57 -1.01 -11.99
CA VAL A 144 -11.55 -2.04 -11.70
C VAL A 144 -10.57 -1.59 -10.61
N GLN A 145 -10.19 -0.31 -10.54
CA GLN A 145 -9.31 0.20 -9.48
C GLN A 145 -9.96 0.12 -8.08
N THR A 146 -11.28 0.17 -7.98
CA THR A 146 -11.97 0.04 -6.69
C THR A 146 -11.89 -1.38 -6.11
N TYR A 147 -11.56 -2.38 -6.92
CA TYR A 147 -11.37 -3.77 -6.47
C TYR A 147 -10.32 -3.90 -5.36
N ALA A 148 -9.28 -3.05 -5.37
CA ALA A 148 -8.29 -3.02 -4.29
C ALA A 148 -8.95 -2.79 -2.91
N GLY A 149 -10.02 -1.99 -2.84
CA GLY A 149 -10.79 -1.78 -1.61
C GLY A 149 -11.58 -3.03 -1.17
N CYS A 150 -12.04 -3.87 -2.10
CA CYS A 150 -12.66 -5.14 -1.73
C CYS A 150 -11.64 -6.10 -1.10
N THR A 151 -10.38 -6.09 -1.57
CA THR A 151 -9.32 -6.96 -1.02
C THR A 151 -8.83 -6.57 0.38
N GLU A 152 -9.23 -5.38 0.88
CA GLU A 152 -8.92 -4.93 2.24
C GLU A 152 -9.98 -5.36 3.28
N LEU A 153 -11.07 -6.01 2.83
CA LEU A 153 -12.13 -6.50 3.72
C LEU A 153 -11.63 -7.68 4.58
N ALA A 154 -12.18 -7.79 5.80
CA ALA A 154 -11.73 -8.79 6.77
C ALA A 154 -12.01 -10.24 6.35
N ASP A 155 -13.02 -10.45 5.51
CA ASP A 155 -13.44 -11.73 4.95
C ASP A 155 -13.02 -11.89 3.47
N ALA A 156 -12.04 -11.11 3.02
CA ALA A 156 -11.53 -11.16 1.65
C ALA A 156 -10.98 -12.55 1.30
N LEU A 157 -11.35 -13.03 0.12
CA LEU A 157 -10.77 -14.22 -0.47
C LEU A 157 -9.49 -13.85 -1.21
N PHE A 158 -8.56 -14.80 -1.26
CA PHE A 158 -7.29 -14.64 -1.94
C PHE A 158 -7.17 -15.67 -3.04
N LEU A 159 -6.49 -15.27 -4.11
CA LEU A 159 -6.12 -16.18 -5.19
C LEU A 159 -5.24 -17.32 -4.63
N PRO A 160 -5.36 -18.54 -5.19
CA PRO A 160 -4.52 -19.67 -4.77
C PRO A 160 -3.04 -19.35 -5.02
N PRO A 161 -2.12 -19.87 -4.19
CA PRO A 161 -0.70 -19.66 -4.39
C PRO A 161 -0.18 -20.37 -5.65
N VAL A 162 0.97 -19.94 -6.17
CA VAL A 162 1.57 -20.50 -7.42
C VAL A 162 1.72 -22.02 -7.41
N GLY A 163 1.95 -22.64 -6.26
CA GLY A 163 2.07 -24.10 -6.14
C GLY A 163 0.77 -24.87 -6.31
N GLU A 164 -0.37 -24.17 -6.35
CA GLU A 164 -1.72 -24.71 -6.48
C GLU A 164 -2.43 -24.23 -7.77
N LEU A 165 -1.71 -23.48 -8.63
CA LEU A 165 -2.17 -23.03 -9.95
C LEU A 165 -2.11 -24.12 -11.01
#